data_AF-A0A2T0B3W6-F1
#
_entry.id   AF-A0A2T0B3W6-F1
#
_cell.length_a   1.000
_cell.length_b   1.000
_cell.length_c   1.000
_cell.angle_alpha   90.00
_cell.angle_beta   90.00
_cell.angle_gamma   90.00
#
_symmetry.space_group_name_H-M   'P 1'
#
loop_
_entity.id
_entity.type
_entity.pdbx_description
1 polymer ?
#
loop_
_entity_poly.entity_id
_entity_poly.type
_entity_poly.pdbx_seq_one_letter_code
_entity_poly.pdbx_strand_id
1 'polypeptide(L)'
;MEHNICDVIAQRMKDRKMSWSIKGAGNLAKILAEKASKRIYNIIDEVCSGVIPEDKLGTITEMITLTAADVNKKAKGSKYYPVKQARIPFTGCAMTNGRKAIQNLFQERNFSELIYG
;
A
#
# COMPACT_ATOMS: atom_id res chain seq x y z
N MET A 1 -18.66 5.56 -5.40
CA MET A 1 -19.42 6.69 -4.83
C MET A 1 -18.96 7.96 -5.53
N GLU A 2 -19.54 8.26 -6.69
CA GLU A 2 -19.13 9.35 -7.60
C GLU A 2 -19.76 10.72 -7.23
N HIS A 3 -20.43 10.81 -6.08
CA HIS A 3 -21.35 11.88 -5.76
C HIS A 3 -20.73 13.21 -5.29
N ASN A 4 -19.41 13.32 -5.11
CA ASN A 4 -18.84 14.47 -4.38
C ASN A 4 -18.18 15.55 -5.26
N ILE A 5 -17.94 15.31 -6.56
CA ILE A 5 -17.17 16.26 -7.37
C ILE A 5 -17.98 17.52 -7.68
N CYS A 6 -19.21 17.36 -8.17
CA CYS A 6 -20.11 18.47 -8.47
C CYS A 6 -20.43 19.30 -7.21
N ASP A 7 -20.60 18.65 -6.05
CA ASP A 7 -20.83 19.33 -4.77
C ASP A 7 -19.61 20.13 -4.32
N VAL A 8 -18.41 19.58 -4.45
CA VAL A 8 -17.15 20.31 -4.14
C VAL A 8 -16.99 21.52 -5.06
N ILE A 9 -17.33 21.39 -6.35
CA ILE A 9 -17.29 22.51 -7.30
C ILE A 9 -18.34 23.57 -6.90
N ALA A 10 -19.57 23.15 -6.60
CA ALA A 10 -20.65 24.04 -6.19
C ALA A 10 -20.31 24.79 -4.88
N GLN A 11 -19.77 24.11 -3.86
CA GLN A 11 -19.34 24.75 -2.60
C GLN A 11 -18.21 25.78 -2.77
N ARG A 12 -17.41 25.63 -3.84
CA ARG A 12 -16.30 26.54 -4.15
C ARG A 12 -16.72 27.70 -5.03
N MET A 13 -17.68 27.51 -5.91
CA MET A 13 -18.07 28.51 -6.91
C MET A 13 -19.37 29.24 -6.57
N LYS A 14 -20.32 28.60 -5.89
CA LYS A 14 -21.64 29.16 -5.55
C LYS A 14 -21.57 30.01 -4.26
N ASP A 15 -22.43 31.02 -4.16
CA ASP A 15 -22.71 31.83 -2.95
C ASP A 15 -21.53 32.62 -2.34
N ARG A 16 -20.45 32.85 -3.10
CA ARG A 16 -19.27 33.62 -2.62
C ARG A 16 -19.19 35.07 -3.10
N LYS A 17 -20.26 35.59 -3.74
CA LYS A 17 -20.27 36.93 -4.40
C LYS A 17 -19.10 37.14 -5.39
N MET A 18 -18.49 36.05 -5.86
CA MET A 18 -17.44 36.07 -6.87
C MET A 18 -18.09 36.13 -8.25
N SER A 19 -17.60 37.03 -9.10
CA SER A 19 -17.97 37.12 -10.51
C SER A 19 -16.89 36.49 -11.37
N TRP A 20 -17.29 35.55 -12.22
CA TRP A 20 -16.40 34.87 -13.15
C TRP A 20 -16.85 35.18 -14.56
N SER A 21 -15.90 35.40 -15.48
CA SER A 21 -16.23 35.34 -16.91
C SER A 21 -16.64 33.92 -17.28
N ILE A 22 -17.42 33.73 -18.35
CA ILE A 22 -17.84 32.40 -18.83
C ILE A 22 -16.62 31.48 -19.01
N LYS A 23 -15.55 32.02 -19.61
CA LYS A 23 -14.28 31.30 -19.82
C LYS A 23 -13.56 31.02 -18.50
N GLY A 24 -13.55 31.97 -17.56
CA GLY A 24 -12.94 31.82 -16.24
C GLY A 24 -13.63 30.76 -15.39
N ALA A 25 -14.97 30.76 -15.37
CA ALA A 25 -15.77 29.75 -14.69
C ALA A 25 -15.50 28.35 -15.24
N GLY A 26 -15.45 28.20 -16.57
CA GLY A 26 -15.14 26.92 -17.21
C GLY A 26 -13.74 26.39 -16.88
N ASN A 27 -12.73 27.25 -16.89
CA ASN A 27 -11.36 26.85 -16.52
C ASN A 27 -11.27 26.46 -15.04
N LEU A 28 -11.90 27.24 -14.15
CA LEU A 28 -11.91 26.96 -12.72
C LEU A 28 -12.62 25.65 -12.39
N ALA A 29 -13.77 25.38 -13.02
CA ALA A 29 -14.51 24.13 -12.84
C ALA A 29 -13.66 22.91 -13.23
N LYS A 30 -12.91 22.99 -14.34
CA LYS A 30 -11.99 21.92 -14.76
C LYS A 30 -10.89 21.67 -13.73
N ILE A 31 -10.26 22.73 -13.22
CA ILE A 31 -9.22 22.62 -12.18
C ILE A 31 -9.78 21.99 -10.90
N LEU A 32 -10.96 22.43 -10.47
CA LEU A 32 -11.62 21.90 -9.28
C LEU A 32 -12.03 20.44 -9.45
N ALA A 33 -12.49 20.05 -10.65
CA ALA A 33 -12.82 18.66 -10.97
C ALA A 33 -11.59 17.75 -10.95
N GLU A 34 -10.48 18.16 -11.59
CA GLU A 34 -9.22 17.40 -11.57
C GLU A 34 -8.67 17.29 -10.13
N LYS A 35 -8.78 18.36 -9.33
CA LYS A 35 -8.38 18.34 -7.93
C LYS A 35 -9.25 17.40 -7.08
N ALA A 36 -10.57 17.44 -7.25
CA ALA A 36 -11.50 16.62 -6.47
C ALA A 36 -11.44 15.14 -6.87
N SER A 37 -11.20 14.85 -8.15
CA SER A 37 -11.06 13.48 -8.67
C SER A 37 -9.73 12.82 -8.27
N LYS A 38 -8.75 13.59 -7.77
CA LYS A 38 -7.37 13.16 -7.48
C LYS A 38 -6.67 12.47 -8.65
N ARG A 39 -7.20 12.61 -9.88
CA ARG A 39 -6.71 11.91 -11.06
C ARG A 39 -5.24 12.22 -11.36
N ILE A 40 -4.86 13.49 -11.22
CA ILE A 40 -3.46 13.93 -11.38
C ILE A 40 -2.55 13.24 -10.35
N TYR A 41 -2.98 13.13 -9.10
CA TYR A 41 -2.19 12.46 -8.06
C TYR A 41 -2.05 10.97 -8.35
N ASN A 42 -3.12 10.31 -8.83
CA ASN A 42 -3.05 8.90 -9.19
C ASN A 42 -2.12 8.66 -10.39
N ILE A 43 -2.11 9.56 -11.39
CA ILE A 43 -1.19 9.46 -12.54
C ILE A 43 0.25 9.69 -12.09
N ILE A 44 0.49 10.67 -11.22
CA ILE A 44 1.83 10.89 -10.65
C ILE A 44 2.27 9.67 -9.85
N ASP A 45 1.39 9.11 -9.02
CA ASP A 45 1.68 7.91 -8.25
C ASP A 45 1.96 6.73 -9.17
N GLU A 46 1.15 6.49 -10.22
CA GLU A 46 1.38 5.44 -11.21
C GLU A 46 2.74 5.60 -11.91
N VAL A 47 3.07 6.81 -12.38
CA VAL A 47 4.35 7.10 -13.05
C VAL A 47 5.54 7.01 -12.10
N CYS A 48 5.37 7.42 -10.84
CA CYS A 48 6.43 7.42 -9.84
C CYS A 48 6.50 6.12 -9.00
N SER A 49 5.52 5.21 -9.12
CA SER A 49 5.39 4.00 -8.29
C SER A 49 6.49 2.95 -8.50
N GLY A 50 7.40 3.17 -9.45
CA GLY A 50 8.60 2.35 -9.66
C GLY A 50 9.93 3.06 -9.33
N VAL A 51 9.91 4.35 -9.00
CA VAL A 51 11.12 5.15 -8.80
C VAL A 51 11.12 5.69 -7.38
N ILE A 52 11.70 4.93 -6.46
CA ILE A 52 12.06 5.46 -5.14
C ILE A 52 13.33 6.29 -5.36
N PRO A 53 13.30 7.62 -5.13
CA PRO A 53 14.50 8.42 -5.29
C PRO A 53 15.54 7.99 -4.23
N GLU A 54 16.82 8.01 -4.62
CA GLU A 54 17.90 7.39 -3.83
C GLU A 54 18.04 7.96 -2.42
N ASP A 55 17.68 9.24 -2.23
CA ASP A 55 17.63 9.93 -0.94
C ASP A 55 16.62 9.29 0.03
N LYS A 56 15.51 8.75 -0.49
CA LYS A 56 14.48 8.05 0.29
C LYS A 56 14.85 6.58 0.56
N LEU A 57 15.69 5.97 -0.29
CA LEU A 57 16.17 4.59 -0.08
C LEU A 57 17.03 4.48 1.18
N GLY A 58 17.89 5.47 1.46
CA GLY A 58 18.71 5.51 2.67
C GLY A 58 17.87 5.42 3.96
N THR A 59 16.79 6.19 4.03
CA THR A 59 15.86 6.17 5.18
C THR A 59 15.14 4.83 5.33
N ILE A 60 14.81 4.16 4.21
CA ILE A 60 14.20 2.82 4.25
C ILE A 60 15.21 1.79 4.76
N THR A 61 16.47 1.86 4.32
CA THR A 61 17.52 0.94 4.78
C THR A 61 17.82 1.09 6.28
N GLU A 62 17.83 2.31 6.81
CA GLU A 62 18.00 2.58 8.25
C GLU A 62 16.82 2.07 9.10
N MET A 63 15.59 2.04 8.55
CA MET A 63 14.44 1.45 9.24
C MET A 63 14.46 -0.09 9.23
N ILE A 64 15.13 -0.72 8.26
CA ILE A 64 15.20 -2.18 8.11
C ILE A 64 16.38 -2.79 8.88
N THR A 65 17.36 -1.99 9.33
CA THR A 65 18.38 -2.47 10.27
C THR A 65 17.74 -2.78 11.62
N LEU A 66 17.13 -3.96 11.71
CA LEU A 66 16.61 -4.53 12.94
C LEU A 66 17.78 -4.66 13.91
N THR A 67 17.68 -4.01 15.06
CA THR A 67 18.64 -4.26 16.13
C THR A 67 18.50 -5.71 16.61
N ALA A 68 19.53 -6.31 17.22
CA ALA A 68 19.48 -7.70 17.70
C ALA A 68 18.29 -7.95 18.67
N ALA A 69 17.80 -6.91 19.34
CA ALA A 69 16.61 -6.94 20.18
C ALA A 69 15.28 -6.99 19.38
N ASP A 70 15.25 -6.43 18.17
CA ASP A 70 14.06 -6.38 17.31
C ASP A 70 13.81 -7.69 16.55
N VAL A 71 14.86 -8.48 16.29
CA VAL A 71 14.75 -9.80 15.65
C VAL A 71 13.90 -10.78 16.48
N ASN A 72 13.96 -10.65 17.80
CA ASN A 72 13.19 -11.50 18.73
C ASN A 72 11.82 -10.93 19.10
N LYS A 73 11.45 -9.74 18.62
CA LYS A 73 10.12 -9.17 18.91
C LYS A 73 9.07 -9.94 18.12
N LYS A 74 8.06 -10.46 18.83
CA LYS A 74 6.87 -11.03 18.21
C LYS A 74 6.26 -9.99 17.26
N ALA A 75 6.13 -10.35 15.98
CA ALA A 75 5.43 -9.52 15.01
C ALA A 75 4.05 -9.14 15.56
N LYS A 76 3.74 -7.84 15.57
CA LYS A 76 2.42 -7.37 15.97
C LYS A 76 1.40 -7.90 14.96
N GLY A 77 0.36 -8.58 15.44
CA GLY A 77 -0.71 -9.09 14.58
C GLY A 77 -1.31 -7.97 13.74
N SER A 78 -1.54 -8.22 12.46
CA SER A 78 -2.10 -7.20 11.57
C SER A 78 -3.53 -6.87 11.99
N LYS A 79 -3.92 -5.59 11.90
CA LYS A 79 -5.27 -5.12 12.22
C LYS A 79 -6.32 -5.58 11.18
N TYR A 80 -5.86 -5.88 9.97
CA TYR A 80 -6.72 -6.16 8.82
C TYR A 80 -6.91 -7.66 8.56
N TYR A 81 -5.89 -8.46 8.86
CA TYR A 81 -5.86 -9.92 8.67
C TYR A 81 -5.29 -10.65 9.89
N PRO A 82 -5.93 -11.73 10.38
CA PRO A 82 -5.38 -12.54 11.46
C PRO A 82 -4.11 -13.25 10.98
N VAL A 83 -2.96 -12.87 11.55
CA VAL A 83 -1.69 -13.56 11.29
C VAL A 83 -1.74 -14.91 12.00
N LYS A 84 -2.00 -15.99 11.26
CA LYS A 84 -1.99 -17.35 11.79
C LYS A 84 -0.55 -17.84 11.91
N GLN A 85 -0.06 -17.95 13.15
CA GLN A 85 1.21 -18.61 13.43
C GLN A 85 0.97 -20.10 13.58
N ALA A 86 1.56 -20.91 12.70
CA ALA A 86 1.55 -22.37 12.79
C ALA A 86 2.98 -22.89 12.88
N ARG A 87 3.17 -24.02 13.57
CA ARG A 87 4.45 -24.73 13.57
C ARG A 87 4.63 -25.44 12.22
N ILE A 88 5.89 -25.60 11.81
CA ILE A 88 6.22 -26.39 10.61
C ILE A 88 5.65 -27.80 10.78
N PRO A 89 4.94 -28.35 9.78
CA PRO A 89 4.40 -29.71 9.86
C PRO A 89 5.45 -30.77 10.22
N PHE A 90 5.05 -31.76 11.01
CA PHE A 90 5.87 -32.90 11.44
C PHE A 90 7.11 -32.55 12.28
N THR A 91 7.19 -31.33 12.83
CA THR A 91 8.25 -30.94 13.77
C THR A 91 8.20 -31.84 15.02
N GLY A 92 9.30 -32.53 15.32
CA GLY A 92 9.42 -33.42 16.49
C GLY A 92 8.81 -34.82 16.34
N CYS A 93 8.35 -35.18 15.13
CA CYS A 93 7.84 -36.52 14.84
C CYS A 93 8.90 -37.42 14.17
N ALA A 94 8.70 -38.73 14.19
CA ALA A 94 9.56 -39.68 13.45
C ALA A 94 9.59 -39.35 11.95
N MET A 95 10.78 -39.29 11.36
CA MET A 95 10.98 -38.80 10.00
C MET A 95 10.96 -39.92 8.97
N THR A 96 10.03 -39.82 8.02
CA THR A 96 10.01 -40.63 6.79
C THR A 96 10.46 -39.77 5.60
N ASN A 97 10.84 -40.38 4.49
CA ASN A 97 11.24 -39.65 3.28
C ASN A 97 10.17 -38.62 2.82
N GLY A 98 8.90 -39.00 2.88
CA GLY A 98 7.79 -38.08 2.57
C GLY A 98 7.69 -36.90 3.54
N ARG A 99 7.83 -37.14 4.86
CA ARG A 99 7.82 -36.07 5.87
C ARG A 99 9.02 -35.12 5.71
N LYS A 100 10.18 -35.66 5.32
CA LYS A 100 11.39 -34.88 5.02
C LYS A 100 11.19 -33.98 3.81
N ALA A 101 10.59 -34.49 2.73
CA ALA A 101 10.26 -33.68 1.56
C ALA A 101 9.31 -32.52 1.91
N ILE A 102 8.31 -32.77 2.76
CA ILE A 102 7.37 -31.72 3.22
C ILE A 102 8.11 -30.67 4.06
N GLN A 103 8.99 -31.06 4.98
CA GLN A 103 9.75 -30.09 5.77
C GLN A 103 10.71 -29.25 4.92
N ASN A 104 11.38 -29.85 3.94
CA ASN A 104 12.29 -29.14 3.04
C ASN A 104 11.58 -28.03 2.26
N LEU A 105 10.30 -28.22 1.92
CA LEU A 105 9.50 -27.18 1.26
C LEU A 105 9.40 -25.88 2.08
N PHE A 106 9.41 -25.98 3.42
CA PHE A 106 9.32 -24.85 4.33
C PHE A 106 10.69 -24.26 4.72
N GLN A 107 11.80 -24.96 4.45
CA GLN A 107 13.15 -24.47 4.76
C GLN A 107 13.68 -23.49 3.71
N GLU A 108 13.24 -23.63 2.46
CA GLU A 108 13.88 -23.00 1.30
C GLU A 108 13.18 -21.74 0.77
N ARG A 109 12.19 -21.15 1.48
CA ARG A 109 11.39 -20.06 0.89
C ARG A 109 11.08 -18.90 1.81
N ASN A 110 11.19 -17.69 1.23
CA ASN A 110 10.57 -16.48 1.74
C ASN A 110 9.04 -16.64 1.58
N PHE A 111 8.26 -16.34 2.62
CA PHE A 111 6.81 -16.60 2.64
C PHE A 111 6.03 -15.88 1.51
N SER A 112 6.62 -14.85 0.90
CA SER A 112 6.10 -14.13 -0.28
C SER A 112 6.02 -14.97 -1.56
N GLU A 113 6.74 -16.09 -1.64
CA GLU A 113 6.73 -16.96 -2.83
C GLU A 113 5.68 -18.08 -2.77
N LEU A 114 4.96 -18.20 -1.65
CA LEU A 114 3.86 -19.14 -1.46
C LEU A 114 2.53 -18.50 -1.89
N ILE A 115 2.46 -17.96 -3.11
CA ILE A 115 1.20 -17.60 -3.73
C ILE A 115 0.73 -18.83 -4.51
N TYR A 116 -0.36 -19.45 -4.05
CA TYR A 116 -1.10 -20.42 -4.85
C TYR A 116 -1.76 -19.67 -6.01
N GLY A 117 -1.42 -20.09 -7.23
CA GLY A 117 -2.22 -19.80 -8.42
C GLY A 117 -3.52 -20.59 -8.44
#